data_AF-A0A0F5JCS4-F1
#
_entry.id   AF-A0A0F5JCS4-F1
#
_cell.length_a   1.000
_cell.length_b   1.000
_cell.length_c   1.000
_cell.angle_alpha   90.00
_cell.angle_beta   90.00
_cell.angle_gamma   90.00
#
_symmetry.space_group_name_H-M   'P 1'
#
loop_
_entity.id
_entity.type
_entity.pdbx_description
1 polymer ?
#
loop_
_entity_poly.entity_id
_entity_poly.type
_entity_poly.pdbx_seq_one_letter_code
_entity_poly.pdbx_strand_id
1 'polypeptide(L)'
;MNRRRSMLFASGMIEVAQLVVIKSSGIYIVPANTVKLDVFLVGAGGGGGLPVASTSYGSYTAGYAGEGGAVVYQENMPFIKGEEINVVIGQGGSAATTANNAGNKGGDTSFGTLIALGGNGGIAGTNSLPSIGSDGTACPFGDIESESIISTDLFGANGGDGSTTTTANVGGNTGAGKGANRSTAADNASFYGSAGGGGTIYRTFSNAIRKGGNGYQGVVILKVTRMIKESEIPLVEKFEIITDISRTCWTVPDNTKKIDIFIVGGGGGGDGSNSVNTNGDWVSGGGGGEVLYVEDISFTKNQIFELSVGDWTALSYGGEKGNPTTFGEYTVAGGEAGKESNGGRPYTKDGTLCPFGDLSHIDPDLTGTVRYAATGGYVEYSNGTLYEYSGNKTGGGGGSIKGNAGNGTFYGSGGGGMGVSSGQFSRPGRGYQGIIIIRYYVKSFE
;
A
#
# COMPACT_ATOMS: atom_id res chain seq x y z
N MET A 1 -23.27 41.75 -43.99
CA MET A 1 -23.38 40.42 -43.34
C MET A 1 -22.00 39.79 -43.28
N ASN A 2 -21.25 40.05 -42.21
CA ASN A 2 -19.91 39.48 -42.01
C ASN A 2 -20.04 38.06 -41.45
N ARG A 3 -19.80 37.05 -42.29
CA ARG A 3 -19.67 35.65 -41.86
C ARG A 3 -18.43 35.52 -40.96
N ARG A 4 -18.65 35.40 -39.65
CA ARG A 4 -17.65 34.88 -38.72
C ARG A 4 -17.34 33.44 -39.13
N ARG A 5 -16.15 33.20 -39.68
CA ARG A 5 -15.57 31.86 -39.79
C ARG A 5 -15.23 31.42 -38.37
N SER A 6 -15.98 30.48 -37.81
CA SER A 6 -15.54 29.78 -36.60
C SER A 6 -14.32 28.95 -36.98
N MET A 7 -13.15 29.30 -36.45
CA MET A 7 -12.03 28.35 -36.40
C MET A 7 -12.46 27.24 -35.46
N LEU A 8 -12.99 26.15 -36.03
CA LEU A 8 -12.98 24.86 -35.35
C LEU A 8 -11.50 24.52 -35.16
N PHE A 9 -10.99 24.72 -33.95
CA PHE A 9 -9.73 24.14 -33.53
C PHE A 9 -9.90 22.62 -33.65
N ALA A 10 -9.42 22.05 -34.75
CA ALA A 10 -9.18 20.61 -34.81
C ALA A 10 -8.19 20.33 -33.68
N SER A 11 -8.64 19.63 -32.63
CA SER A 11 -7.75 19.18 -31.56
C SER A 11 -6.62 18.40 -32.23
N GLY A 12 -5.38 18.89 -32.04
CA GLY A 12 -4.21 18.18 -32.52
C GLY A 12 -4.16 16.79 -31.91
N MET A 13 -3.75 15.80 -32.70
CA MET A 13 -3.39 14.49 -32.17
C MET A 13 -2.12 14.66 -31.35
N ILE A 14 -2.09 14.07 -30.17
CA ILE A 14 -0.91 14.02 -29.31
C ILE A 14 -0.38 12.59 -29.25
N GLU A 15 0.92 12.49 -29.01
CA GLU A 15 1.59 11.22 -28.74
C GLU A 15 1.52 10.92 -27.24
N VAL A 16 1.03 9.75 -26.88
CA VAL A 16 0.95 9.27 -25.49
C VAL A 16 1.59 7.89 -25.40
N ALA A 17 2.55 7.75 -24.49
CA ALA A 17 3.11 6.46 -24.12
C ALA A 17 2.39 5.88 -22.90
N GLN A 18 1.92 4.65 -23.00
CA GLN A 18 1.31 3.89 -21.91
C GLN A 18 2.19 2.68 -21.59
N LEU A 19 2.43 2.42 -20.31
CA LEU A 19 3.05 1.19 -19.85
C LEU A 19 1.96 0.16 -19.52
N VAL A 20 2.10 -1.06 -20.02
CA VAL A 20 1.15 -2.16 -19.79
C VAL A 20 1.90 -3.35 -19.23
N VAL A 21 1.47 -3.89 -18.09
CA VAL A 21 2.07 -5.07 -17.47
C VAL A 21 1.11 -6.25 -17.55
N ILE A 22 1.56 -7.34 -18.16
CA ILE A 22 0.77 -8.56 -18.36
C ILE A 22 1.35 -9.67 -17.50
N LYS A 23 0.53 -10.16 -16.55
CA LYS A 23 0.90 -11.15 -15.52
C LYS A 23 0.21 -12.50 -15.67
N SER A 24 -0.76 -12.60 -16.57
CA SER A 24 -1.47 -13.82 -16.91
C SER A 24 -1.46 -14.06 -18.41
N SER A 25 -1.38 -15.34 -18.81
CA SER A 25 -1.48 -15.73 -20.21
C SER A 25 -2.85 -15.35 -20.79
N GLY A 26 -2.90 -15.01 -22.06
CA GLY A 26 -4.12 -14.57 -22.73
C GLY A 26 -3.83 -13.92 -24.08
N ILE A 27 -4.77 -13.08 -24.51
CA ILE A 27 -4.68 -12.35 -25.78
C ILE A 27 -4.52 -10.86 -25.47
N TYR A 28 -3.52 -10.24 -26.06
CA TYR A 28 -3.35 -8.78 -26.07
C TYR A 28 -3.78 -8.23 -27.44
N ILE A 29 -4.69 -7.26 -27.45
CA ILE A 29 -5.16 -6.62 -28.68
C ILE A 29 -4.40 -5.31 -28.86
N VAL A 30 -3.67 -5.18 -29.97
CA VAL A 30 -2.93 -3.96 -30.28
C VAL A 30 -3.92 -2.82 -30.57
N PRO A 31 -3.92 -1.73 -29.81
CA PRO A 31 -4.84 -0.61 -30.03
C PRO A 31 -4.70 -0.03 -31.45
N ALA A 32 -5.82 0.30 -32.09
CA ALA A 32 -5.85 0.78 -33.48
C ALA A 32 -5.04 2.07 -33.72
N ASN A 33 -4.84 2.86 -32.67
CA ASN A 33 -4.12 4.13 -32.66
C ASN A 33 -2.65 3.98 -32.25
N THR A 34 -2.13 2.77 -32.07
CA THR A 34 -0.72 2.52 -31.76
C THR A 34 0.18 2.95 -32.91
N VAL A 35 1.27 3.64 -32.58
CA VAL A 35 2.31 4.09 -33.50
C VAL A 35 3.69 3.53 -33.18
N LYS A 36 3.94 3.12 -31.93
CA LYS A 36 5.15 2.41 -31.51
C LYS A 36 4.81 1.39 -30.43
N LEU A 37 5.45 0.23 -30.47
CA LEU A 37 5.32 -0.82 -29.47
C LEU A 37 6.71 -1.32 -29.09
N ASP A 38 7.15 -1.02 -27.87
CA ASP A 38 8.37 -1.58 -27.31
C ASP A 38 8.00 -2.68 -26.30
N VAL A 39 8.73 -3.80 -26.31
CA VAL A 39 8.40 -5.00 -25.54
C VAL A 39 9.59 -5.40 -24.68
N PHE A 40 9.34 -5.59 -23.39
CA PHE A 40 10.29 -6.15 -22.42
C PHE A 40 9.68 -7.42 -21.81
N LEU A 41 10.37 -8.54 -21.98
CA LEU A 41 9.93 -9.87 -21.55
C LEU A 41 10.92 -10.44 -20.54
N VAL A 42 10.38 -11.15 -19.56
CA VAL A 42 11.18 -11.89 -18.59
C VAL A 42 10.63 -13.30 -18.49
N GLY A 43 11.48 -14.30 -18.75
CA GLY A 43 11.16 -15.70 -18.50
C GLY A 43 10.94 -15.94 -17.01
N ALA A 44 10.28 -17.04 -16.65
CA ALA A 44 10.12 -17.37 -15.23
C ALA A 44 11.46 -17.84 -14.62
N GLY A 45 11.67 -17.61 -13.33
CA GLY A 45 12.86 -18.10 -12.64
C GLY A 45 12.81 -19.60 -12.36
N GLY A 46 13.96 -20.24 -12.31
CA GLY A 46 14.10 -21.65 -11.94
C GLY A 46 13.96 -21.88 -10.43
N GLY A 47 13.56 -23.10 -10.07
CA GLY A 47 13.53 -23.53 -8.67
C GLY A 47 14.92 -23.96 -8.17
N GLY A 48 15.19 -23.76 -6.88
CA GLY A 48 16.43 -24.18 -6.23
C GLY A 48 16.55 -25.70 -6.08
N GLY A 49 17.77 -26.19 -6.25
CA GLY A 49 18.13 -27.59 -6.03
C GLY A 49 18.34 -27.92 -4.56
N LEU A 50 18.36 -29.23 -4.28
CA LEU A 50 18.72 -29.75 -2.96
C LEU A 50 20.09 -30.45 -3.00
N PRO A 51 20.83 -30.40 -1.88
CA PRO A 51 22.18 -30.94 -1.83
C PRO A 51 22.23 -32.46 -1.84
N VAL A 52 23.44 -32.99 -2.04
CA VAL A 52 23.71 -34.41 -1.86
C VAL A 52 23.93 -34.76 -0.39
N ALA A 53 23.24 -35.81 0.09
CA ALA A 53 23.36 -36.24 1.47
C ALA A 53 24.74 -36.86 1.75
N SER A 54 25.52 -36.25 2.66
CA SER A 54 26.75 -36.85 3.17
C SER A 54 26.46 -38.07 4.04
N THR A 55 27.19 -39.14 3.78
CA THR A 55 27.23 -40.36 4.61
C THR A 55 28.00 -40.17 5.92
N SER A 56 28.69 -39.04 6.11
CA SER A 56 29.57 -38.77 7.25
C SER A 56 29.06 -37.59 8.08
N TYR A 57 29.07 -37.72 9.41
CA TYR A 57 28.74 -36.64 10.34
C TYR A 57 29.65 -35.41 10.09
N GLY A 58 29.06 -34.27 9.73
CA GLY A 58 29.76 -32.98 9.68
C GLY A 58 30.15 -32.44 8.30
N SER A 59 30.05 -33.23 7.23
CA SER A 59 30.17 -32.72 5.85
C SER A 59 28.77 -32.53 5.27
N TYR A 60 28.45 -31.35 4.73
CA TYR A 60 27.19 -31.06 4.05
C TYR A 60 27.50 -30.26 2.80
N THR A 61 26.94 -30.69 1.67
CA THR A 61 27.01 -29.94 0.41
C THR A 61 25.84 -28.96 0.36
N ALA A 62 25.98 -27.87 -0.37
CA ALA A 62 24.88 -26.95 -0.68
C ALA A 62 24.15 -27.39 -1.95
N GLY A 63 22.85 -27.16 -2.00
CA GLY A 63 22.08 -27.20 -3.23
C GLY A 63 22.31 -25.91 -4.01
N TYR A 64 22.33 -26.02 -5.34
CA TYR A 64 22.51 -24.85 -6.18
C TYR A 64 21.22 -24.04 -6.29
N ALA A 65 21.38 -22.73 -6.39
CA ALA A 65 20.30 -21.82 -6.74
C ALA A 65 19.70 -22.15 -8.10
N GLY A 66 18.43 -21.78 -8.28
CA GLY A 66 17.87 -21.65 -9.62
C GLY A 66 18.54 -20.50 -10.37
N GLU A 67 18.54 -20.58 -11.69
CA GLU A 67 18.86 -19.45 -12.56
C GLU A 67 17.61 -18.60 -12.77
N GLY A 68 17.80 -17.29 -12.89
CA GLY A 68 16.75 -16.35 -13.25
C GLY A 68 16.34 -16.54 -14.71
N GLY A 69 15.12 -16.10 -15.02
CA GLY A 69 14.63 -16.10 -16.40
C GLY A 69 15.44 -15.16 -17.29
N ALA A 70 15.59 -15.54 -18.56
CA ALA A 70 16.19 -14.68 -19.55
C ALA A 70 15.35 -13.41 -19.75
N VAL A 71 16.01 -12.33 -20.12
CA VAL A 71 15.37 -11.04 -20.41
C VAL A 71 15.51 -10.74 -21.90
N VAL A 72 14.42 -10.35 -22.54
CA VAL A 72 14.38 -9.95 -23.94
C VAL A 72 13.77 -8.58 -24.05
N TYR A 73 14.48 -7.66 -24.69
CA TYR A 73 13.98 -6.33 -25.02
C TYR A 73 13.98 -6.15 -26.54
N GLN A 74 12.84 -5.76 -27.08
CA GLN A 74 12.68 -5.40 -28.49
C GLN A 74 12.07 -4.00 -28.57
N GLU A 75 12.86 -3.06 -29.06
CA GLU A 75 12.35 -1.75 -29.44
C GLU A 75 11.62 -1.84 -30.78
N ASN A 76 10.51 -1.11 -30.91
CA ASN A 76 9.73 -0.95 -32.14
C ASN A 76 9.39 -2.31 -32.79
N MET A 77 8.83 -3.22 -31.99
CA MET A 77 8.34 -4.51 -32.47
C MET A 77 7.35 -4.28 -33.63
N PRO A 78 7.51 -4.95 -34.79
CA PRO A 78 6.53 -4.87 -35.86
C PRO A 78 5.15 -5.35 -35.40
N PHE A 79 4.09 -4.61 -35.75
CA PHE A 79 2.72 -4.94 -35.40
C PHE A 79 1.73 -4.52 -36.49
N ILE A 80 0.56 -5.14 -36.48
CA ILE A 80 -0.63 -4.75 -37.23
C ILE A 80 -1.64 -4.14 -36.24
N LYS A 81 -2.17 -2.96 -36.60
CA LYS A 81 -3.16 -2.26 -35.78
C LYS A 81 -4.42 -3.12 -35.61
N GLY A 82 -4.87 -3.31 -34.37
CA GLY A 82 -6.04 -4.13 -34.05
C GLY A 82 -5.76 -5.63 -34.03
N GLU A 83 -4.51 -6.08 -34.22
CA GLU A 83 -4.21 -7.51 -34.20
C GLU A 83 -4.26 -8.08 -32.78
N GLU A 84 -4.57 -9.38 -32.71
CA GLU A 84 -4.56 -10.17 -31.49
C GLU A 84 -3.22 -10.90 -31.37
N ILE A 85 -2.46 -10.59 -30.32
CA ILE A 85 -1.17 -11.21 -30.01
C ILE A 85 -1.36 -12.17 -28.84
N ASN A 86 -0.99 -13.43 -29.04
CA ASN A 86 -0.97 -14.41 -27.95
C ASN A 86 0.16 -14.09 -26.97
N VAL A 87 -0.17 -14.13 -25.68
CA VAL A 87 0.75 -13.88 -24.56
C VAL A 87 0.78 -15.11 -23.66
N VAL A 88 1.97 -15.62 -23.38
CA VAL A 88 2.19 -16.73 -22.45
C VAL A 88 3.09 -16.24 -21.33
N ILE A 89 2.62 -16.38 -20.09
CA ILE A 89 3.43 -16.09 -18.90
C ILE A 89 4.00 -17.39 -18.35
N GLY A 90 5.33 -17.47 -18.32
CA GLY A 90 6.05 -18.60 -17.77
C GLY A 90 5.73 -18.80 -16.29
N GLN A 91 5.47 -20.05 -15.89
CA GLN A 91 5.30 -20.42 -14.49
C GLN A 91 6.65 -20.54 -13.78
N GLY A 92 6.72 -20.11 -12.52
CA GLY A 92 7.93 -20.25 -11.70
C GLY A 92 8.34 -21.72 -11.55
N GLY A 93 9.64 -21.99 -11.66
CA GLY A 93 10.19 -23.31 -11.45
C GLY A 93 10.02 -23.77 -10.00
N SER A 94 9.54 -24.99 -9.79
CA SER A 94 9.37 -25.54 -8.44
C SER A 94 10.71 -26.01 -7.86
N ALA A 95 10.93 -25.77 -6.58
CA ALA A 95 12.07 -26.29 -5.84
C ALA A 95 12.11 -27.82 -5.83
N ALA A 96 13.31 -28.37 -5.67
CA ALA A 96 13.45 -29.77 -5.32
C ALA A 96 12.84 -30.04 -3.92
N THR A 97 12.07 -31.12 -3.80
CA THR A 97 11.46 -31.57 -2.53
C THR A 97 12.19 -32.76 -1.90
N THR A 98 13.11 -33.38 -2.64
CA THR A 98 13.90 -34.54 -2.24
C THR A 98 15.39 -34.25 -2.43
N ALA A 99 16.25 -34.83 -1.57
CA ALA A 99 17.70 -34.63 -1.73
C ALA A 99 18.22 -35.30 -3.00
N ASN A 100 19.35 -34.81 -3.49
CA ASN A 100 19.97 -35.23 -4.74
C ASN A 100 19.14 -34.89 -6.00
N ASN A 101 18.10 -34.07 -5.89
CA ASN A 101 17.29 -33.65 -7.03
C ASN A 101 17.56 -32.19 -7.38
N ALA A 102 17.60 -31.93 -8.69
CA ALA A 102 17.57 -30.58 -9.22
C ALA A 102 16.18 -29.95 -9.00
N GLY A 103 16.14 -28.62 -8.88
CA GLY A 103 14.90 -27.88 -9.04
C GLY A 103 14.40 -27.95 -10.48
N ASN A 104 13.16 -27.57 -10.69
CA ASN A 104 12.56 -27.55 -12.03
C ASN A 104 12.85 -26.22 -12.73
N LYS A 105 13.02 -26.30 -14.05
CA LYS A 105 13.12 -25.13 -14.93
C LYS A 105 11.85 -24.28 -14.83
N GLY A 106 12.00 -22.96 -14.87
CA GLY A 106 10.89 -22.04 -15.09
C GLY A 106 10.30 -22.18 -16.50
N GLY A 107 9.04 -21.81 -16.66
CA GLY A 107 8.38 -21.72 -17.95
C GLY A 107 8.91 -20.53 -18.78
N ASP A 108 8.89 -20.69 -20.10
CA ASP A 108 9.21 -19.60 -21.02
C ASP A 108 8.05 -18.59 -21.06
N THR A 109 8.37 -17.31 -21.20
CA THR A 109 7.41 -16.21 -21.37
C THR A 109 7.46 -15.74 -22.82
N SER A 110 6.31 -15.54 -23.47
CA SER A 110 6.27 -15.11 -24.87
C SER A 110 5.22 -14.04 -25.14
N PHE A 111 5.54 -13.17 -26.11
CA PHE A 111 4.62 -12.18 -26.68
C PHE A 111 4.71 -12.27 -28.21
N GLY A 112 3.71 -12.90 -28.84
CA GLY A 112 3.77 -13.24 -30.25
C GLY A 112 4.94 -14.18 -30.56
N THR A 113 5.88 -13.75 -31.39
CA THR A 113 7.08 -14.52 -31.75
C THR A 113 8.27 -14.28 -30.83
N LEU A 114 8.22 -13.28 -29.94
CA LEU A 114 9.29 -13.00 -28.99
C LEU A 114 9.18 -13.96 -27.81
N ILE A 115 10.29 -14.61 -27.45
CA ILE A 115 10.35 -15.61 -26.37
C ILE A 115 11.51 -15.27 -25.45
N ALA A 116 11.20 -15.13 -24.16
CA ALA A 116 12.17 -15.08 -23.07
C ALA A 116 12.18 -16.43 -22.34
N LEU A 117 13.32 -17.12 -22.41
CA LEU A 117 13.47 -18.46 -21.85
C LEU A 117 13.36 -18.44 -20.32
N GLY A 118 12.67 -19.42 -19.75
CA GLY A 118 12.66 -19.65 -18.32
C GLY A 118 14.04 -20.08 -17.81
N GLY A 119 14.36 -19.68 -16.59
CA GLY A 119 15.62 -19.97 -15.93
C GLY A 119 15.73 -21.45 -15.58
N ASN A 120 16.94 -21.99 -15.66
CA ASN A 120 17.21 -23.38 -15.31
C ASN A 120 16.99 -23.63 -13.82
N GLY A 121 16.47 -24.81 -13.50
CA GLY A 121 16.42 -25.26 -12.12
C GLY A 121 17.83 -25.49 -11.58
N GLY A 122 18.03 -25.18 -10.30
CA GLY A 122 19.31 -25.41 -9.64
C GLY A 122 19.64 -26.89 -9.62
N ILE A 123 20.83 -27.25 -10.06
CA ILE A 123 21.25 -28.65 -10.14
C ILE A 123 21.39 -29.28 -8.73
N ALA A 124 21.34 -30.60 -8.67
CA ALA A 124 21.65 -31.32 -7.44
C ALA A 124 23.10 -31.01 -7.01
N GLY A 125 23.30 -30.73 -5.71
CA GLY A 125 24.59 -30.26 -5.19
C GLY A 125 25.73 -31.26 -5.46
N THR A 126 26.78 -30.81 -6.15
CA THR A 126 28.09 -31.47 -6.16
C THR A 126 29.04 -30.66 -5.28
N ASN A 127 30.12 -31.25 -4.76
CA ASN A 127 31.03 -30.61 -3.79
C ASN A 127 31.70 -29.34 -4.35
N SER A 128 30.98 -28.23 -4.32
CA SER A 128 31.40 -26.93 -4.82
C SER A 128 31.26 -25.86 -3.74
N LEU A 129 31.89 -24.73 -4.00
CA LEU A 129 31.86 -23.57 -3.11
C LEU A 129 30.51 -22.85 -3.28
N PRO A 130 29.82 -22.52 -2.17
CA PRO A 130 28.63 -21.68 -2.21
C PRO A 130 28.90 -20.35 -2.90
N SER A 131 28.01 -19.92 -3.79
CA SER A 131 28.07 -18.61 -4.45
C SER A 131 26.90 -17.70 -4.06
N ILE A 132 27.13 -16.39 -4.18
CA ILE A 132 26.08 -15.37 -4.12
C ILE A 132 25.38 -15.37 -5.48
N GLY A 133 24.06 -15.20 -5.48
CA GLY A 133 23.29 -15.09 -6.73
C GLY A 133 23.75 -13.89 -7.55
N SER A 134 23.79 -14.03 -8.87
CA SER A 134 24.02 -12.89 -9.76
C SER A 134 22.78 -12.01 -9.86
N ASP A 135 23.02 -10.73 -10.08
CA ASP A 135 21.98 -9.74 -10.30
C ASP A 135 21.22 -9.97 -11.60
N GLY A 136 19.98 -9.47 -11.64
CA GLY A 136 19.12 -9.48 -12.81
C GLY A 136 19.39 -8.30 -13.77
N THR A 137 18.50 -8.12 -14.74
CA THR A 137 18.55 -7.02 -15.71
C THR A 137 17.49 -5.97 -15.39
N ALA A 138 17.85 -4.69 -15.44
CA ALA A 138 16.90 -3.59 -15.23
C ALA A 138 15.93 -3.44 -16.41
N CYS A 139 14.70 -3.01 -16.11
CA CYS A 139 13.72 -2.65 -17.14
C CYS A 139 14.10 -1.29 -17.79
N PRO A 140 14.12 -1.18 -19.13
CA PRO A 140 14.50 0.06 -19.83
C PRO A 140 13.43 1.15 -19.78
N PHE A 141 12.25 0.86 -19.23
CA PHE A 141 11.12 1.79 -19.23
C PHE A 141 11.09 2.74 -18.02
N GLY A 142 11.98 2.55 -17.04
CA GLY A 142 11.98 3.31 -15.79
C GLY A 142 10.91 2.83 -14.82
N ASP A 143 10.44 3.73 -13.97
CA ASP A 143 9.43 3.44 -12.96
C ASP A 143 8.07 3.11 -13.59
N ILE A 144 7.40 2.09 -13.07
CA ILE A 144 6.07 1.65 -13.47
C ILE A 144 5.17 1.72 -12.24
N GLU A 145 4.63 2.91 -11.99
CA GLU A 145 3.88 3.23 -10.77
C GLU A 145 2.67 2.31 -10.55
N SER A 146 2.02 1.86 -11.63
CA SER A 146 0.86 0.96 -11.56
C SER A 146 1.18 -0.42 -10.97
N GLU A 147 2.44 -0.82 -10.90
CA GLU A 147 2.87 -2.13 -10.37
C GLU A 147 3.90 -2.01 -9.25
N SER A 148 4.14 -0.81 -8.72
CA SER A 148 5.21 -0.54 -7.74
C SER A 148 6.59 -1.05 -8.18
N ILE A 149 6.84 -1.10 -9.49
CA ILE A 149 8.14 -1.45 -10.07
C ILE A 149 8.93 -0.16 -10.22
N ILE A 150 10.14 -0.13 -9.68
CA ILE A 150 11.02 1.03 -9.76
C ILE A 150 12.21 0.75 -10.69
N SER A 151 12.84 1.81 -11.18
CA SER A 151 13.99 1.79 -12.09
C SER A 151 15.22 1.06 -11.54
N THR A 152 15.25 0.77 -10.24
CA THR A 152 16.31 -0.01 -9.59
C THR A 152 15.99 -1.51 -9.47
N ASP A 153 14.77 -1.93 -9.83
CA ASP A 153 14.39 -3.33 -9.81
C ASP A 153 15.09 -4.11 -10.92
N LEU A 154 15.62 -5.28 -10.54
CA LEU A 154 16.36 -6.18 -11.43
C LEU A 154 15.56 -7.47 -11.66
N PHE A 155 15.20 -7.71 -12.92
CA PHE A 155 14.41 -8.85 -13.36
C PHE A 155 15.28 -10.04 -13.69
N GLY A 156 14.80 -11.25 -13.41
CA GLY A 156 15.57 -12.45 -13.75
C GLY A 156 16.82 -12.64 -12.90
N ALA A 157 16.81 -12.21 -11.64
CA ALA A 157 17.94 -12.37 -10.73
C ALA A 157 18.12 -13.83 -10.29
N ASN A 158 19.36 -14.30 -10.16
CA ASN A 158 19.67 -15.66 -9.70
C ASN A 158 19.49 -15.76 -8.18
N GLY A 159 19.04 -16.93 -7.70
CA GLY A 159 18.98 -17.22 -6.28
C GLY A 159 20.37 -17.34 -5.67
N GLY A 160 20.46 -17.32 -4.33
CA GLY A 160 21.68 -17.63 -3.60
C GLY A 160 21.85 -19.14 -3.41
N ASP A 161 23.07 -19.65 -3.51
CA ASP A 161 23.34 -21.05 -3.17
C ASP A 161 23.22 -21.30 -1.67
N GLY A 162 22.99 -22.56 -1.29
CA GLY A 162 23.03 -22.94 0.12
C GLY A 162 24.39 -22.62 0.77
N SER A 163 24.39 -22.19 2.03
CA SER A 163 25.59 -21.89 2.82
C SER A 163 25.77 -22.89 3.96
N THR A 164 27.00 -23.36 4.17
CA THR A 164 27.33 -24.23 5.32
C THR A 164 27.57 -23.44 6.60
N THR A 165 27.41 -22.12 6.60
CA THR A 165 27.63 -21.26 7.77
C THR A 165 26.32 -20.96 8.50
N THR A 166 26.35 -20.07 9.49
CA THR A 166 25.15 -19.54 10.16
C THR A 166 24.45 -18.45 9.36
N THR A 167 25.04 -17.98 8.25
CA THR A 167 24.50 -16.90 7.45
C THR A 167 24.11 -17.42 6.07
N ALA A 168 22.89 -17.08 5.64
CA ALA A 168 22.34 -17.46 4.34
C ALA A 168 22.99 -16.60 3.26
N ASN A 169 23.29 -17.19 2.11
CA ASN A 169 23.79 -16.41 0.99
C ASN A 169 22.62 -15.64 0.39
N VAL A 170 22.88 -14.36 0.11
CA VAL A 170 21.91 -13.52 -0.56
C VAL A 170 21.71 -13.99 -2.01
N GLY A 171 20.47 -13.93 -2.48
CA GLY A 171 20.21 -13.96 -3.92
C GLY A 171 20.60 -12.63 -4.56
N GLY A 172 20.39 -12.51 -5.87
CA GLY A 172 20.52 -11.24 -6.57
C GLY A 172 19.55 -10.17 -6.06
N ASN A 173 19.80 -8.92 -6.47
CA ASN A 173 19.29 -7.72 -5.83
C ASN A 173 17.77 -7.71 -5.54
N THR A 174 16.92 -8.04 -6.53
CA THR A 174 15.46 -7.88 -6.40
C THR A 174 14.74 -9.22 -6.32
N GLY A 175 14.31 -9.55 -5.10
CA GLY A 175 13.37 -10.64 -4.82
C GLY A 175 13.86 -12.04 -5.21
N ALA A 176 15.16 -12.23 -5.47
CA ALA A 176 15.71 -13.56 -5.65
C ALA A 176 15.77 -14.31 -4.31
N GLY A 177 15.50 -15.61 -4.37
CA GLY A 177 15.48 -16.46 -3.19
C GLY A 177 16.87 -16.58 -2.57
N LYS A 178 16.96 -16.38 -1.26
CA LYS A 178 18.20 -16.59 -0.49
C LYS A 178 18.45 -18.08 -0.29
N GLY A 179 19.72 -18.47 -0.36
CA GLY A 179 20.11 -19.85 -0.10
C GLY A 179 19.98 -20.20 1.38
N ALA A 180 19.65 -21.46 1.69
CA ALA A 180 19.51 -21.91 3.08
C ALA A 180 20.86 -21.87 3.84
N ASN A 181 20.82 -21.90 5.17
CA ASN A 181 22.02 -22.04 6.02
C ASN A 181 21.81 -23.09 7.13
N ARG A 182 22.71 -23.20 8.11
CA ARG A 182 22.58 -24.17 9.23
C ARG A 182 21.36 -23.97 10.14
N SER A 183 20.72 -22.81 10.07
CA SER A 183 19.66 -22.34 10.97
C SER A 183 18.42 -21.81 10.28
N THR A 184 18.45 -21.58 8.96
CA THR A 184 17.33 -21.03 8.18
C THR A 184 17.10 -21.82 6.89
N ALA A 185 15.85 -21.93 6.46
CA ALA A 185 15.49 -22.53 5.17
C ALA A 185 15.87 -21.60 3.99
N ALA A 186 15.84 -22.13 2.77
CA ALA A 186 15.94 -21.31 1.57
C ALA A 186 14.62 -20.58 1.34
N ASP A 187 14.72 -19.41 0.71
CA ASP A 187 13.57 -18.58 0.39
C ASP A 187 13.13 -18.78 -1.05
N ASN A 188 11.82 -18.70 -1.28
CA ASN A 188 11.28 -18.55 -2.63
C ASN A 188 11.67 -17.19 -3.19
N ALA A 189 11.71 -17.09 -4.53
CA ALA A 189 11.70 -15.80 -5.18
C ALA A 189 10.36 -15.09 -4.96
N SER A 190 10.40 -13.76 -4.96
CA SER A 190 9.27 -12.87 -4.74
C SER A 190 9.08 -11.83 -5.85
N PHE A 191 9.89 -11.87 -6.90
CA PHE A 191 9.87 -10.88 -7.98
C PHE A 191 10.07 -11.50 -9.36
N TYR A 192 9.57 -10.83 -10.40
CA TYR A 192 9.43 -11.34 -11.77
C TYR A 192 10.71 -11.93 -12.37
N GLY A 193 10.60 -13.20 -12.78
CA GLY A 193 11.69 -13.99 -13.34
C GLY A 193 12.80 -14.36 -12.37
N SER A 194 12.77 -13.88 -11.12
CA SER A 194 13.81 -14.19 -10.15
C SER A 194 13.74 -15.65 -9.71
N ALA A 195 14.90 -16.23 -9.44
CA ALA A 195 15.05 -17.65 -9.14
C ALA A 195 15.00 -17.95 -7.65
N GLY A 196 14.60 -19.18 -7.32
CA GLY A 196 14.57 -19.65 -5.94
C GLY A 196 15.95 -19.99 -5.38
N GLY A 197 16.12 -19.85 -4.06
CA GLY A 197 17.37 -20.14 -3.38
C GLY A 197 17.69 -21.63 -3.28
N GLY A 198 18.97 -21.98 -3.31
CA GLY A 198 19.45 -23.33 -3.12
C GLY A 198 19.31 -23.80 -1.67
N GLY A 199 18.90 -25.05 -1.46
CA GLY A 199 18.73 -25.59 -0.10
C GLY A 199 20.02 -26.10 0.53
N THR A 200 20.01 -26.36 1.83
CA THR A 200 21.08 -27.04 2.58
C THR A 200 20.49 -28.16 3.42
N ILE A 201 21.33 -29.10 3.87
CA ILE A 201 20.94 -30.05 4.92
C ILE A 201 21.47 -29.51 6.23
N TYR A 202 20.57 -29.16 7.15
CA TYR A 202 20.91 -29.02 8.57
C TYR A 202 20.15 -30.08 9.37
N ARG A 203 20.88 -30.82 10.21
CA ARG A 203 20.31 -31.82 11.13
C ARG A 203 19.98 -31.12 12.45
N THR A 204 18.71 -31.01 12.79
CA THR A 204 18.30 -30.98 14.20
C THR A 204 18.30 -32.41 14.72
N PHE A 205 18.46 -32.61 16.03
CA PHE A 205 18.73 -33.90 16.70
C PHE A 205 17.79 -35.08 16.34
N SER A 206 16.71 -34.85 15.60
CA SER A 206 15.77 -35.88 15.15
C SER A 206 15.21 -35.74 13.72
N ASN A 207 15.43 -34.64 12.99
CA ASN A 207 14.87 -34.44 11.63
C ASN A 207 15.85 -33.70 10.71
N ALA A 208 15.94 -34.13 9.44
CA ALA A 208 16.65 -33.39 8.39
C ALA A 208 15.63 -32.51 7.65
N ILE A 209 15.80 -31.18 7.71
CA ILE A 209 14.98 -30.25 6.94
C ILE A 209 15.66 -30.01 5.59
N ARG A 210 14.89 -30.17 4.50
CA ARG A 210 15.34 -30.04 3.11
C ARG A 210 14.34 -29.14 2.39
N LYS A 211 14.69 -27.88 2.15
CA LYS A 211 13.82 -26.97 1.40
C LYS A 211 14.65 -26.06 0.51
N GLY A 212 14.48 -26.19 -0.80
CA GLY A 212 14.88 -25.18 -1.78
C GLY A 212 13.76 -24.16 -1.96
N GLY A 213 14.08 -23.03 -2.58
CA GLY A 213 13.13 -22.00 -2.97
C GLY A 213 12.51 -22.24 -4.34
N ASN A 214 11.24 -21.91 -4.51
CA ASN A 214 10.62 -21.83 -5.84
C ASN A 214 11.09 -20.57 -6.57
N GLY A 215 11.22 -20.64 -7.89
CA GLY A 215 11.34 -19.45 -8.73
C GLY A 215 10.02 -18.72 -8.88
N TYR A 216 10.08 -17.47 -9.35
CA TYR A 216 8.91 -16.64 -9.57
C TYR A 216 8.49 -16.68 -11.04
N GLN A 217 7.22 -16.38 -11.29
CA GLN A 217 6.66 -16.32 -12.65
C GLN A 217 7.32 -15.23 -13.51
N GLY A 218 7.23 -15.38 -14.82
CA GLY A 218 7.67 -14.37 -15.77
C GLY A 218 6.73 -13.17 -15.85
N VAL A 219 7.05 -12.21 -16.72
CA VAL A 219 6.22 -11.03 -16.97
C VAL A 219 6.45 -10.49 -18.38
N VAL A 220 5.43 -9.83 -18.93
CA VAL A 220 5.55 -8.99 -20.12
C VAL A 220 5.23 -7.55 -19.75
N ILE A 221 6.13 -6.64 -20.12
CA ILE A 221 5.96 -5.20 -19.94
C ILE A 221 6.03 -4.56 -21.33
N LEU A 222 5.01 -3.79 -21.67
CA LEU A 222 4.89 -3.10 -22.96
C LEU A 222 4.98 -1.60 -22.73
N LYS A 223 5.65 -0.89 -23.63
CA LYS A 223 5.48 0.55 -23.82
C LYS A 223 4.75 0.78 -25.14
N VAL A 224 3.48 1.16 -25.03
CA VAL A 224 2.56 1.35 -26.13
C VAL A 224 2.43 2.84 -26.39
N THR A 225 3.01 3.33 -27.48
CA THR A 225 2.85 4.72 -27.89
C THR A 225 1.69 4.84 -28.86
N ARG A 226 0.75 5.73 -28.57
CA ARG A 226 -0.47 5.96 -29.35
C ARG A 226 -0.57 7.41 -29.81
N MET A 227 -1.19 7.61 -30.97
CA MET A 227 -1.61 8.94 -31.43
C MET A 227 -3.11 9.10 -31.20
N ILE A 228 -3.50 10.05 -30.36
CA ILE A 228 -4.90 10.24 -29.94
C ILE A 228 -5.25 11.71 -29.80
N LYS A 229 -6.55 12.03 -29.83
CA LYS A 229 -6.97 13.37 -29.41
C LYS A 229 -6.88 13.48 -27.90
N GLU A 230 -6.48 14.64 -27.39
CA GLU A 230 -6.46 14.88 -25.95
C GLU A 230 -7.85 14.70 -25.31
N SER A 231 -8.93 14.92 -26.08
CA SER A 231 -10.31 14.68 -25.63
C SER A 231 -10.68 13.20 -25.49
N GLU A 232 -9.90 12.29 -26.08
CA GLU A 232 -10.14 10.84 -26.07
C GLU A 232 -9.34 10.13 -24.96
N ILE A 233 -8.45 10.84 -24.26
CA ILE A 233 -7.80 10.29 -23.07
C ILE A 233 -8.85 10.19 -21.96
N PRO A 234 -9.08 8.99 -21.40
CA PRO A 234 -10.05 8.83 -20.35
C PRO A 234 -9.63 9.63 -19.12
N LEU A 235 -10.64 10.16 -18.45
CA LEU A 235 -10.46 10.80 -17.17
C LEU A 235 -10.51 9.69 -16.11
N VAL A 236 -9.37 9.45 -15.47
CA VAL A 236 -9.21 8.41 -14.47
C VAL A 236 -9.27 9.05 -13.10
N GLU A 237 -10.09 8.47 -12.24
CA GLU A 237 -10.21 8.86 -10.84
C GLU A 237 -9.05 8.26 -10.04
N LYS A 238 -8.39 9.09 -9.23
CA LYS A 238 -7.31 8.72 -8.32
C LYS A 238 -7.58 9.32 -6.95
N PHE A 239 -6.98 8.71 -5.93
CA PHE A 239 -7.14 9.12 -4.54
C PHE A 239 -5.79 9.27 -3.86
N GLU A 240 -5.70 10.22 -2.94
CA GLU A 240 -4.59 10.34 -2.00
C GLU A 240 -5.13 10.62 -0.61
N ILE A 241 -4.65 9.86 0.37
CA ILE A 241 -5.06 9.95 1.78
C ILE A 241 -3.89 10.51 2.57
N ILE A 242 -4.11 11.62 3.24
CA ILE A 242 -3.09 12.31 4.04
C ILE A 242 -3.50 12.28 5.50
N THR A 243 -2.75 11.52 6.28
CA THR A 243 -2.89 11.36 7.73
C THR A 243 -1.61 11.71 8.48
N ASP A 244 -0.51 11.94 7.76
CA ASP A 244 0.77 12.33 8.34
C ASP A 244 0.73 13.81 8.78
N ILE A 245 0.76 14.01 10.10
CA ILE A 245 0.78 15.34 10.72
C ILE A 245 2.05 16.14 10.44
N SER A 246 3.11 15.52 9.94
CA SER A 246 4.36 16.17 9.58
C SER A 246 4.40 16.68 8.13
N ARG A 247 3.47 16.22 7.29
CA ARG A 247 3.38 16.67 5.90
C ARG A 247 2.82 18.09 5.86
N THR A 248 3.48 18.96 5.11
CA THR A 248 3.13 20.39 5.02
C THR A 248 2.67 20.82 3.63
N CYS A 249 2.79 19.97 2.62
CA CYS A 249 2.37 20.30 1.26
C CYS A 249 1.91 19.10 0.43
N TRP A 250 1.12 19.40 -0.60
CA TRP A 250 0.72 18.48 -1.65
C TRP A 250 0.81 19.19 -3.01
N THR A 251 1.47 18.56 -3.98
CA THR A 251 1.65 19.11 -5.32
C THR A 251 0.62 18.50 -6.26
N VAL A 252 -0.08 19.35 -7.01
CA VAL A 252 -1.04 18.91 -8.03
C VAL A 252 -0.33 18.02 -9.06
N PRO A 253 -0.76 16.75 -9.23
CA PRO A 253 -0.19 15.86 -10.24
C PRO A 253 -0.34 16.42 -11.65
N ASP A 254 0.61 16.08 -12.52
CA ASP A 254 0.54 16.45 -13.92
C ASP A 254 -0.76 15.94 -14.56
N ASN A 255 -1.31 16.73 -15.49
CA ASN A 255 -2.53 16.42 -16.22
C ASN A 255 -3.82 16.26 -15.37
N THR A 256 -3.79 16.70 -14.11
CA THR A 256 -5.00 16.83 -13.28
C THR A 256 -5.99 17.79 -13.93
N LYS A 257 -7.27 17.40 -13.98
CA LYS A 257 -8.38 18.18 -14.56
C LYS A 257 -9.43 18.59 -13.55
N LYS A 258 -9.57 17.85 -12.45
CA LYS A 258 -10.52 18.12 -11.37
C LYS A 258 -9.96 17.59 -10.05
N ILE A 259 -10.21 18.32 -8.97
CA ILE A 259 -9.85 17.92 -7.60
C ILE A 259 -11.08 18.15 -6.70
N ASP A 260 -11.42 17.13 -5.92
CA ASP A 260 -12.39 17.20 -4.83
C ASP A 260 -11.66 16.83 -3.53
N ILE A 261 -12.05 17.46 -2.43
CA ILE A 261 -11.42 17.22 -1.12
C ILE A 261 -12.45 16.94 -0.05
N PHE A 262 -12.13 16.00 0.83
CA PHE A 262 -12.85 15.74 2.07
C PHE A 262 -11.87 15.92 3.23
N ILE A 263 -12.13 16.93 4.07
CA ILE A 263 -11.25 17.34 5.17
C ILE A 263 -11.97 17.11 6.48
N VAL A 264 -11.27 16.53 7.45
CA VAL A 264 -11.77 16.32 8.82
C VAL A 264 -10.76 16.88 9.82
N GLY A 265 -11.21 17.78 10.70
CA GLY A 265 -10.40 18.33 11.80
C GLY A 265 -10.02 17.28 12.83
N GLY A 266 -8.96 17.53 13.62
CA GLY A 266 -8.59 16.66 14.73
C GLY A 266 -9.69 16.60 15.80
N GLY A 267 -9.90 15.46 16.43
CA GLY A 267 -10.90 15.28 17.48
C GLY A 267 -10.48 15.93 18.80
N GLY A 268 -11.45 16.42 19.56
CA GLY A 268 -11.22 16.98 20.90
C GLY A 268 -10.99 15.90 21.97
N GLY A 269 -10.26 16.25 23.01
CA GLY A 269 -10.10 15.44 24.22
C GLY A 269 -11.33 15.52 25.12
N GLY A 270 -11.65 14.42 25.80
CA GLY A 270 -12.66 14.41 26.86
C GLY A 270 -12.21 15.17 28.10
N ASP A 271 -13.15 15.47 29.00
CA ASP A 271 -12.85 16.12 30.27
C ASP A 271 -12.68 15.12 31.41
N GLY A 272 -11.96 15.51 32.46
CA GLY A 272 -11.63 14.65 33.60
C GLY A 272 -11.93 15.30 34.96
N SER A 273 -13.03 14.90 35.62
CA SER A 273 -13.36 15.40 36.96
C SER A 273 -12.94 14.43 38.07
N ASN A 274 -12.30 14.96 39.12
CA ASN A 274 -11.80 14.21 40.28
C ASN A 274 -12.56 14.51 41.59
N SER A 275 -13.69 15.22 41.50
CA SER A 275 -14.48 15.67 42.64
C SER A 275 -15.99 15.55 42.39
N VAL A 276 -16.43 14.47 41.77
CA VAL A 276 -17.85 14.28 41.42
C VAL A 276 -18.66 13.89 42.66
N ASN A 277 -19.08 14.88 43.43
CA ASN A 277 -19.83 14.70 44.70
C ASN A 277 -21.11 15.56 44.77
N THR A 278 -21.50 16.21 43.67
CA THR A 278 -22.67 17.08 43.59
C THR A 278 -23.73 16.54 42.63
N ASN A 279 -25.00 16.80 42.93
CA ASN A 279 -26.14 16.22 42.24
C ASN A 279 -26.34 16.83 40.85
N GLY A 280 -26.29 16.01 39.79
CA GLY A 280 -26.69 16.39 38.42
C GLY A 280 -25.55 16.86 37.49
N ASP A 281 -24.30 16.52 37.83
CA ASP A 281 -23.13 16.93 37.06
C ASP A 281 -22.80 15.91 35.95
N TRP A 282 -22.40 16.42 34.78
CA TRP A 282 -22.01 15.64 33.60
C TRP A 282 -20.54 15.89 33.29
N VAL A 283 -19.81 14.83 32.94
CA VAL A 283 -18.49 14.96 32.33
C VAL A 283 -18.59 14.54 30.87
N SER A 284 -18.44 15.50 29.95
CA SER A 284 -18.57 15.22 28.52
C SER A 284 -17.28 14.72 27.89
N GLY A 285 -17.43 13.88 26.85
CA GLY A 285 -16.37 13.60 25.90
C GLY A 285 -16.06 14.82 25.03
N GLY A 286 -14.96 14.72 24.29
CA GLY A 286 -14.58 15.69 23.28
C GLY A 286 -15.46 15.63 22.04
N GLY A 287 -15.60 16.77 21.38
CA GLY A 287 -16.26 16.89 20.10
C GLY A 287 -15.50 16.16 19.00
N GLY A 288 -16.23 15.65 18.00
CA GLY A 288 -15.60 15.28 16.73
C GLY A 288 -15.20 16.55 15.96
N GLY A 289 -14.15 16.47 15.14
CA GLY A 289 -13.72 17.54 14.26
C GLY A 289 -14.81 18.06 13.32
N GLU A 290 -14.63 19.27 12.82
CA GLU A 290 -15.47 19.74 11.72
C GLU A 290 -15.09 19.04 10.43
N VAL A 291 -16.09 18.88 9.56
CA VAL A 291 -15.97 18.16 8.30
C VAL A 291 -16.34 19.09 7.16
N LEU A 292 -15.51 19.12 6.12
CA LEU A 292 -15.76 19.89 4.91
C LEU A 292 -15.56 19.00 3.69
N TYR A 293 -16.52 19.09 2.77
CA TYR A 293 -16.42 18.53 1.43
C TYR A 293 -16.49 19.66 0.42
N VAL A 294 -15.53 19.73 -0.49
CA VAL A 294 -15.52 20.71 -1.58
C VAL A 294 -15.26 19.97 -2.88
N GLU A 295 -16.09 20.26 -3.88
CA GLU A 295 -15.91 19.77 -5.24
C GLU A 295 -15.29 20.82 -6.14
N ASP A 296 -14.55 20.34 -7.14
CA ASP A 296 -14.03 21.14 -8.24
C ASP A 296 -13.24 22.37 -7.76
N ILE A 297 -12.31 22.15 -6.84
CA ILE A 297 -11.46 23.22 -6.32
C ILE A 297 -10.62 23.81 -7.45
N SER A 298 -10.44 25.13 -7.45
CA SER A 298 -9.65 25.82 -8.47
C SER A 298 -8.16 25.59 -8.24
N PHE A 299 -7.43 25.28 -9.31
CA PHE A 299 -5.98 25.12 -9.26
C PHE A 299 -5.30 25.56 -10.55
N THR A 300 -3.99 25.78 -10.47
CA THR A 300 -3.10 25.97 -11.62
C THR A 300 -2.18 24.77 -11.79
N LYS A 301 -1.66 24.59 -13.01
CA LYS A 301 -0.75 23.46 -13.30
C LYS A 301 0.45 23.50 -12.35
N ASN A 302 0.76 22.36 -11.73
CA ASN A 302 1.87 22.17 -10.79
C ASN A 302 1.76 23.03 -9.53
N GLN A 303 0.56 23.52 -9.20
CA GLN A 303 0.33 24.23 -7.95
C GLN A 303 0.69 23.36 -6.75
N ILE A 304 1.27 23.99 -5.73
CA ILE A 304 1.52 23.37 -4.43
C ILE A 304 0.47 23.92 -3.47
N PHE A 305 -0.30 23.03 -2.87
CA PHE A 305 -1.19 23.35 -1.75
C PHE A 305 -0.42 23.14 -0.44
N GLU A 306 -0.36 24.18 0.39
CA GLU A 306 0.06 24.03 1.78
C GLU A 306 -1.04 23.28 2.55
N LEU A 307 -0.65 22.41 3.48
CA LEU A 307 -1.60 21.63 4.27
C LEU A 307 -1.09 21.37 5.68
N SER A 308 -2.00 21.01 6.56
CA SER A 308 -1.70 20.48 7.89
C SER A 308 -2.80 19.52 8.32
N VAL A 309 -2.42 18.39 8.91
CA VAL A 309 -3.37 17.46 9.53
C VAL A 309 -3.50 17.81 11.02
N GLY A 310 -4.74 18.01 11.46
CA GLY A 310 -5.03 18.40 12.83
C GLY A 310 -4.72 17.27 13.80
N ASP A 311 -3.65 17.41 14.56
CA ASP A 311 -3.34 16.49 15.65
C ASP A 311 -4.31 16.68 16.83
N TRP A 312 -4.39 15.68 17.70
CA TRP A 312 -5.02 15.81 19.00
C TRP A 312 -3.95 16.19 20.03
N THR A 313 -4.23 17.15 20.89
CA THR A 313 -3.37 17.47 22.03
C THR A 313 -4.02 16.88 23.29
N ALA A 314 -3.30 16.11 24.11
CA ALA A 314 -3.73 15.91 25.50
C ALA A 314 -2.52 15.71 26.42
N LEU A 315 -2.31 16.70 27.28
CA LEU A 315 -1.38 16.62 28.41
C LEU A 315 -1.99 17.17 29.71
N SER A 316 -3.28 17.53 29.75
CA SER A 316 -3.91 18.11 30.93
C SER A 316 -5.09 17.26 31.44
N TYR A 317 -5.46 17.45 32.70
CA TYR A 317 -6.64 16.83 33.33
C TYR A 317 -7.96 17.43 32.80
N GLY A 318 -7.90 18.49 31.99
CA GLY A 318 -9.04 19.13 31.34
C GLY A 318 -9.17 18.71 29.87
N GLY A 319 -10.37 18.83 29.33
CA GLY A 319 -10.59 18.66 27.88
C GLY A 319 -9.76 19.66 27.06
N GLU A 320 -9.13 19.18 25.99
CA GLU A 320 -8.39 20.00 25.04
C GLU A 320 -9.10 20.01 23.69
N LYS A 321 -9.09 21.17 23.02
CA LYS A 321 -9.64 21.28 21.66
C LYS A 321 -8.69 20.64 20.66
N GLY A 322 -9.22 19.86 19.72
CA GLY A 322 -8.44 19.29 18.63
C GLY A 322 -7.89 20.38 17.70
N ASN A 323 -6.74 20.13 17.07
CA ASN A 323 -6.16 21.09 16.13
C ASN A 323 -6.94 21.13 14.80
N PRO A 324 -6.97 22.28 14.13
CA PRO A 324 -7.58 22.40 12.81
C PRO A 324 -6.82 21.57 11.77
N THR A 325 -7.52 21.19 10.70
CA THR A 325 -6.93 20.59 9.49
C THR A 325 -7.10 21.56 8.34
N THR A 326 -6.01 21.79 7.59
CA THR A 326 -5.96 22.77 6.50
C THR A 326 -5.49 22.11 5.20
N PHE A 327 -6.10 22.50 4.08
CA PHE A 327 -5.68 22.19 2.73
C PHE A 327 -5.86 23.44 1.84
N GLY A 328 -4.77 24.12 1.50
CA GLY A 328 -4.80 25.41 0.85
C GLY A 328 -5.57 26.45 1.66
N GLU A 329 -6.58 27.06 1.05
CA GLU A 329 -7.48 28.01 1.70
C GLU A 329 -8.56 27.33 2.57
N TYR A 330 -8.77 26.02 2.43
CA TYR A 330 -9.82 25.29 3.12
C TYR A 330 -9.33 24.85 4.50
N THR A 331 -9.93 25.38 5.57
CA THR A 331 -9.60 25.01 6.95
C THR A 331 -10.86 24.58 7.69
N VAL A 332 -10.79 23.44 8.36
CA VAL A 332 -11.83 22.96 9.28
C VAL A 332 -11.31 22.98 10.71
N ALA A 333 -12.17 23.40 11.64
CA ALA A 333 -11.84 23.41 13.06
C ALA A 333 -11.70 21.98 13.58
N GLY A 334 -10.80 21.79 14.55
CA GLY A 334 -10.83 20.57 15.36
C GLY A 334 -11.99 20.57 16.35
N GLY A 335 -12.27 19.38 16.89
CA GLY A 335 -13.38 19.13 17.78
C GLY A 335 -13.21 19.82 19.13
N GLU A 336 -14.30 20.34 19.67
CA GLU A 336 -14.30 21.05 20.94
C GLU A 336 -13.84 20.18 22.11
N ALA A 337 -13.23 20.81 23.11
CA ALA A 337 -12.89 20.16 24.37
C ALA A 337 -14.15 19.66 25.09
N GLY A 338 -14.03 18.51 25.76
CA GLY A 338 -15.01 18.09 26.76
C GLY A 338 -15.12 19.10 27.91
N LYS A 339 -16.26 19.12 28.60
CA LYS A 339 -16.52 20.02 29.73
C LYS A 339 -17.33 19.34 30.83
N GLU A 340 -17.10 19.79 32.06
CA GLU A 340 -17.99 19.60 33.19
C GLU A 340 -19.13 20.65 33.14
N SER A 341 -20.38 20.21 33.33
CA SER A 341 -21.53 21.14 33.34
C SER A 341 -22.64 20.71 34.28
N ASN A 342 -23.29 21.70 34.91
CA ASN A 342 -24.45 21.50 35.78
C ASN A 342 -25.73 21.83 34.98
N GLY A 343 -26.42 20.79 34.51
CA GLY A 343 -27.71 20.90 33.82
C GLY A 343 -27.64 20.90 32.29
N GLY A 344 -28.13 19.80 31.69
CA GLY A 344 -28.28 19.60 30.25
C GLY A 344 -27.47 18.41 29.73
N ARG A 345 -28.05 17.57 28.87
CA ARG A 345 -27.34 16.44 28.27
C ARG A 345 -26.22 16.94 27.34
N PRO A 346 -25.01 16.36 27.38
CA PRO A 346 -23.94 16.70 26.45
C PRO A 346 -24.33 16.48 24.99
N TYR A 347 -23.86 17.36 24.11
CA TYR A 347 -24.05 17.23 22.67
C TYR A 347 -23.34 15.97 22.14
N THR A 348 -24.01 15.18 21.32
CA THR A 348 -23.45 14.00 20.65
C THR A 348 -23.68 14.06 19.14
N LYS A 349 -22.68 13.63 18.36
CA LYS A 349 -22.62 13.64 16.89
C LYS A 349 -22.21 12.25 16.41
N ASP A 350 -23.01 11.67 15.51
CA ASP A 350 -22.87 10.28 15.04
C ASP A 350 -21.69 10.06 14.08
N GLY A 351 -20.96 11.12 13.74
CA GLY A 351 -19.94 11.13 12.71
C GLY A 351 -20.52 11.14 11.29
N THR A 352 -19.69 11.54 10.33
CA THR A 352 -20.04 11.78 8.93
C THR A 352 -19.41 10.70 8.04
N LEU A 353 -20.15 10.17 7.07
CA LEU A 353 -19.60 9.25 6.07
C LEU A 353 -18.77 10.02 5.04
N CYS A 354 -17.73 9.39 4.50
CA CYS A 354 -16.99 9.96 3.38
C CYS A 354 -17.89 10.04 2.13
N PRO A 355 -18.01 11.19 1.47
CA PRO A 355 -18.83 11.33 0.26
C PRO A 355 -18.30 10.53 -0.93
N PHE A 356 -17.04 10.06 -0.88
CA PHE A 356 -16.43 9.23 -1.90
C PHE A 356 -16.80 7.75 -1.80
N GLY A 357 -17.51 7.34 -0.75
CA GLY A 357 -17.93 5.95 -0.56
C GLY A 357 -16.86 5.05 0.03
N ASP A 358 -16.76 3.82 -0.46
CA ASP A 358 -15.85 2.79 0.03
C ASP A 358 -14.46 2.92 -0.60
N LEU A 359 -13.45 3.15 0.24
CA LEU A 359 -12.04 3.33 -0.16
C LEU A 359 -11.15 2.16 0.30
N SER A 360 -11.74 1.02 0.65
CA SER A 360 -11.02 -0.19 1.13
C SER A 360 -10.02 -0.79 0.13
N HIS A 361 -10.13 -0.43 -1.14
CA HIS A 361 -9.18 -0.81 -2.18
C HIS A 361 -7.86 -0.02 -2.11
N ILE A 362 -7.82 1.09 -1.36
CA ILE A 362 -6.63 1.92 -1.12
C ILE A 362 -6.10 1.66 0.30
N ASP A 363 -6.99 1.75 1.29
CA ASP A 363 -6.68 1.47 2.69
C ASP A 363 -7.82 0.61 3.27
N PRO A 364 -7.55 -0.64 3.68
CA PRO A 364 -8.56 -1.58 4.17
C PRO A 364 -9.46 -1.06 5.30
N ASP A 365 -8.99 -0.08 6.08
CA ASP A 365 -9.74 0.48 7.19
C ASP A 365 -10.81 1.51 6.74
N LEU A 366 -10.77 1.99 5.50
CA LEU A 366 -11.67 3.03 4.97
C LEU A 366 -12.91 2.46 4.24
N THR A 367 -13.69 1.63 4.93
CA THR A 367 -14.91 1.02 4.34
C THR A 367 -16.06 2.02 4.17
N GLY A 368 -17.04 1.72 3.31
CA GLY A 368 -18.20 2.59 3.07
C GLY A 368 -19.14 2.83 4.27
N THR A 369 -18.90 2.16 5.41
CA THR A 369 -19.69 2.30 6.64
C THR A 369 -19.02 3.14 7.71
N VAL A 370 -17.77 3.52 7.48
CA VAL A 370 -16.92 4.21 8.45
C VAL A 370 -17.32 5.67 8.58
N ARG A 371 -17.43 6.12 9.83
CA ARG A 371 -17.86 7.48 10.18
C ARG A 371 -16.72 8.26 10.80
N TYR A 372 -16.49 9.45 10.26
CA TYR A 372 -15.46 10.39 10.65
C TYR A 372 -16.02 11.40 11.66
N ALA A 373 -15.18 11.92 12.55
CA ALA A 373 -15.57 12.98 13.48
C ALA A 373 -16.81 12.66 14.35
N ALA A 374 -16.86 11.46 14.91
CA ALA A 374 -17.83 11.13 15.95
C ALA A 374 -17.46 11.80 17.29
N THR A 375 -18.44 12.20 18.09
CA THR A 375 -18.19 12.70 19.46
C THR A 375 -17.83 11.56 20.40
N GLY A 376 -17.00 11.85 21.41
CA GLY A 376 -16.80 10.95 22.54
C GLY A 376 -18.04 10.81 23.43
N GLY A 377 -18.11 9.72 24.18
CA GLY A 377 -19.15 9.44 25.16
C GLY A 377 -19.01 10.28 26.43
N TYR A 378 -20.10 10.38 27.19
CA TYR A 378 -20.20 11.13 28.44
C TYR A 378 -20.51 10.22 29.63
N VAL A 379 -20.38 10.78 30.83
CA VAL A 379 -20.77 10.16 32.10
C VAL A 379 -21.69 11.09 32.89
N GLU A 380 -22.78 10.56 33.45
CA GLU A 380 -23.70 11.27 34.35
C GLU A 380 -23.65 10.74 35.79
N TYR A 381 -23.66 11.66 36.76
CA TYR A 381 -23.75 11.37 38.19
C TYR A 381 -25.00 11.96 38.84
N SER A 382 -25.68 11.16 39.67
CA SER A 382 -26.79 11.63 40.51
C SER A 382 -26.71 10.97 41.89
N ASN A 383 -26.70 11.77 42.97
CA ASN A 383 -26.64 11.30 44.36
C ASN A 383 -25.50 10.29 44.64
N GLY A 384 -24.28 10.58 44.17
CA GLY A 384 -23.12 9.71 44.37
C GLY A 384 -23.23 8.34 43.68
N THR A 385 -24.22 8.16 42.81
CA THR A 385 -24.49 6.92 42.06
C THR A 385 -24.42 7.21 40.56
N LEU A 386 -23.84 6.28 39.79
CA LEU A 386 -23.85 6.35 38.33
C LEU A 386 -25.29 6.28 37.83
N TYR A 387 -25.71 7.28 37.06
CA TYR A 387 -27.08 7.33 36.53
C TYR A 387 -27.14 6.89 35.06
N GLU A 388 -26.22 7.37 34.22
CA GLU A 388 -26.19 7.07 32.78
C GLU A 388 -24.74 7.12 32.24
N TYR A 389 -24.42 6.21 31.32
CA TYR A 389 -23.23 6.31 30.47
C TYR A 389 -23.67 6.13 29.02
N SER A 390 -23.22 7.00 28.12
CA SER A 390 -23.42 6.79 26.68
C SER A 390 -22.24 6.02 26.11
N GLY A 391 -22.53 4.81 25.61
CA GLY A 391 -21.61 4.01 24.83
C GLY A 391 -21.58 4.46 23.37
N ASN A 392 -20.50 5.12 23.01
CA ASN A 392 -19.86 5.26 21.68
C ASN A 392 -20.79 5.41 20.47
N LYS A 393 -20.83 6.61 19.90
CA LYS A 393 -21.03 6.71 18.45
C LYS A 393 -19.81 6.08 17.76
N THR A 394 -20.03 5.29 16.72
CA THR A 394 -18.96 4.56 16.02
C THR A 394 -17.77 5.48 15.72
N GLY A 395 -16.59 5.16 16.25
CA GLY A 395 -15.38 5.97 16.12
C GLY A 395 -15.04 6.82 17.37
N GLY A 396 -16.02 7.24 18.18
CA GLY A 396 -15.82 8.05 19.39
C GLY A 396 -15.39 7.24 20.62
N GLY A 397 -14.58 7.87 21.48
CA GLY A 397 -14.08 7.26 22.70
C GLY A 397 -15.14 7.15 23.81
N GLY A 398 -15.14 6.04 24.57
CA GLY A 398 -16.17 5.81 25.59
C GLY A 398 -15.95 6.54 26.90
N GLY A 399 -17.05 7.02 27.50
CA GLY A 399 -17.02 7.58 28.85
C GLY A 399 -16.68 6.52 29.90
N SER A 400 -16.00 6.92 30.99
CA SER A 400 -15.58 5.98 32.03
C SER A 400 -15.65 6.54 33.45
N ILE A 401 -15.91 5.62 34.38
CA ILE A 401 -15.87 5.87 35.83
C ILE A 401 -14.75 5.09 36.53
N LYS A 402 -13.92 4.38 35.77
CA LYS A 402 -12.86 3.51 36.29
C LYS A 402 -11.55 3.79 35.58
N GLY A 403 -10.67 4.58 36.21
CA GLY A 403 -9.25 4.73 35.86
C GLY A 403 -8.87 5.38 34.52
N ASN A 404 -9.52 5.02 33.40
CA ASN A 404 -9.28 5.59 32.06
C ASN A 404 -10.57 5.63 31.24
N ALA A 405 -10.82 6.74 30.53
CA ALA A 405 -11.80 6.80 29.45
C ALA A 405 -11.22 6.35 28.10
N GLY A 406 -12.09 5.97 27.17
CA GLY A 406 -11.70 5.48 25.85
C GLY A 406 -11.24 6.63 24.94
N ASN A 407 -10.20 6.39 24.15
CA ASN A 407 -9.78 7.31 23.10
C ASN A 407 -10.73 7.23 21.90
N GLY A 408 -10.78 8.30 21.11
CA GLY A 408 -11.26 8.23 19.73
C GLY A 408 -10.49 7.15 18.98
N THR A 409 -11.18 6.42 18.12
CA THR A 409 -10.67 5.25 17.41
C THR A 409 -10.58 5.46 15.91
N PHE A 410 -11.07 6.60 15.42
CA PHE A 410 -11.13 6.89 14.00
C PHE A 410 -11.02 8.40 13.70
N TYR A 411 -10.57 8.75 12.50
CA TYR A 411 -10.19 10.12 12.12
C TYR A 411 -11.19 11.21 12.52
N GLY A 412 -10.66 12.22 13.22
CA GLY A 412 -11.37 13.36 13.78
C GLY A 412 -12.28 13.06 14.96
N SER A 413 -12.34 11.82 15.45
CA SER A 413 -13.28 11.46 16.52
C SER A 413 -12.80 11.94 17.89
N GLY A 414 -13.73 12.38 18.73
CA GLY A 414 -13.45 12.85 20.08
C GLY A 414 -13.21 11.72 21.10
N GLY A 415 -12.45 12.04 22.15
CA GLY A 415 -12.19 11.13 23.27
C GLY A 415 -13.29 11.16 24.34
N GLY A 416 -13.41 10.09 25.12
CA GLY A 416 -14.46 9.96 26.15
C GLY A 416 -14.21 10.79 27.41
N GLY A 417 -15.28 11.26 28.05
CA GLY A 417 -15.22 11.96 29.33
C GLY A 417 -15.02 11.01 30.52
N MET A 418 -14.47 11.53 31.62
CA MET A 418 -14.15 10.73 32.80
C MET A 418 -14.50 11.41 34.12
N GLY A 419 -15.21 10.70 35.01
CA GLY A 419 -15.40 11.12 36.40
C GLY A 419 -14.88 10.07 37.38
N VAL A 420 -14.25 10.49 38.48
CA VAL A 420 -13.84 9.59 39.60
C VAL A 420 -14.14 10.19 40.96
N SER A 421 -14.33 9.34 41.97
CA SER A 421 -14.46 9.76 43.37
C SER A 421 -13.17 10.42 43.87
N SER A 422 -13.30 11.32 44.85
CA SER A 422 -12.17 12.11 45.40
C SER A 422 -10.94 11.27 45.73
N GLY A 423 -9.76 11.76 45.27
CA GLY A 423 -8.45 11.14 45.54
C GLY A 423 -7.96 10.13 44.51
N GLN A 424 -8.69 9.89 43.41
CA GLN A 424 -8.26 9.04 42.29
C GLN A 424 -7.76 9.87 41.09
N PHE A 425 -6.85 9.29 40.30
CA PHE A 425 -6.38 9.92 39.06
C PHE A 425 -7.45 9.78 37.95
N SER A 426 -7.84 10.90 37.35
CA SER A 426 -8.64 10.93 36.12
C SER A 426 -7.74 11.02 34.88
N ARG A 427 -7.97 10.14 33.91
CA ARG A 427 -7.35 10.15 32.58
C ARG A 427 -8.46 10.15 31.52
N PRO A 428 -8.88 11.35 31.06
CA PRO A 428 -9.85 11.43 29.99
C PRO A 428 -9.32 10.83 28.69
N GLY A 429 -10.27 10.46 27.83
CA GLY A 429 -9.99 9.92 26.51
C GLY A 429 -9.43 10.98 25.58
N ARG A 430 -8.47 10.57 24.76
CA ARG A 430 -7.85 11.40 23.73
C ARG A 430 -8.71 11.45 22.47
N GLY A 431 -8.75 12.59 21.81
CA GLY A 431 -9.26 12.67 20.44
C GLY A 431 -8.37 11.89 19.46
N TYR A 432 -8.82 11.74 18.23
CA TYR A 432 -8.05 11.15 17.15
C TYR A 432 -7.70 12.23 16.12
N GLN A 433 -6.52 12.13 15.51
CA GLN A 433 -6.08 13.09 14.50
C GLN A 433 -7.05 13.23 13.31
N GLY A 434 -6.98 14.35 12.60
CA GLY A 434 -7.74 14.60 11.37
C GLY A 434 -7.31 13.75 10.19
N ILE A 435 -7.91 14.01 9.04
CA ILE A 435 -7.56 13.38 7.75
C ILE A 435 -7.90 14.33 6.60
N ILE A 436 -7.13 14.24 5.52
CA ILE A 436 -7.46 14.84 4.23
C ILE A 436 -7.56 13.70 3.21
N ILE A 437 -8.71 13.57 2.56
CA ILE A 437 -8.89 12.65 1.43
C ILE A 437 -9.05 13.49 0.17
N ILE A 438 -8.14 13.31 -0.78
CA ILE A 438 -8.11 14.03 -2.04
C ILE A 438 -8.57 13.05 -3.12
N ARG A 439 -9.62 13.40 -3.84
CA ARG A 439 -10.04 12.71 -5.06
C ARG A 439 -9.69 13.59 -6.23
N TYR A 440 -8.82 13.13 -7.11
CA TYR A 440 -8.40 13.92 -8.26
C TYR A 440 -8.49 13.10 -9.54
N TYR A 441 -8.71 13.81 -10.64
CA TYR A 441 -8.98 13.22 -11.92
C TYR A 441 -7.88 13.57 -12.91
N VAL A 442 -7.18 12.56 -13.41
CA VAL A 442 -6.08 12.72 -14.37
C VAL A 442 -6.44 12.15 -15.72
N LYS A 443 -6.01 12.81 -16.79
CA LYS A 443 -6.04 12.20 -18.12
C LYS A 443 -4.93 11.15 -18.20
N SER A 444 -5.28 9.88 -18.08
CA SER A 444 -4.33 8.76 -18.16
C SER A 444 -5.01 7.52 -18.74
N PHE A 445 -4.23 6.59 -19.32
CA PHE A 445 -4.71 5.24 -19.62
C PHE A 445 -4.22 4.34 -18.50
N GLU A 446 -5.13 3.76 -17.73
CA GLU A 446 -4.77 2.81 -16.66
C GLU A 446 -3.99 1.59 -17.17
#